data_AF-A0A9E1QCC1-F1
#
_entry.id   AF-A0A9E1QCC1-F1
#
_cell.length_a   1.000
_cell.length_b   1.000
_cell.length_c   1.000
_cell.angle_alpha   90.00
_cell.angle_beta   90.00
_cell.angle_gamma   90.00
#
_symmetry.space_group_name_H-M   'P 1'
#
loop_
_entity.id
_entity.type
_entity.pdbx_description
1 polymer ?
#
loop_
_entity_poly.entity_id
_entity_poly.type
_entity_poly.pdbx_seq_one_letter_code
_entity_poly.pdbx_strand_id
1 'polypeptide(L)'
;MNRLITFALIVLIFSCRNERVTDNITFQNETKTNLNSKNEVSSRQIELNQIKQPNKTVFRNLKIDTTKLFGLWSQDPTAIFADFNLTSTSFNIVGYEGKEKEPYILDKNKITVFYQDKPHIGVITLIKYDTLKIKWTSTGIETVYIKIKR
;
A
#
# COMPACT_ATOMS: atom_id res chain seq x y z
N MET A 1 -50.41 -23.07 12.25
CA MET A 1 -49.90 -22.37 11.05
C MET A 1 -48.39 -22.52 11.00
N ASN A 2 -47.87 -23.49 10.26
CA ASN A 2 -46.44 -23.65 9.99
C ASN A 2 -46.19 -23.31 8.52
N ARG A 3 -45.35 -22.30 8.25
CA ARG A 3 -44.87 -22.00 6.91
C ARG A 3 -43.52 -22.68 6.71
N LEU A 4 -43.46 -23.67 5.81
CA LEU A 4 -42.20 -24.22 5.31
C LEU A 4 -41.49 -23.16 4.47
N ILE A 5 -40.26 -22.82 4.84
CA ILE A 5 -39.36 -21.97 4.06
C ILE A 5 -38.37 -22.91 3.36
N THR A 6 -38.48 -23.00 2.04
CA THR A 6 -37.59 -23.80 1.19
C THR A 6 -36.32 -23.00 0.91
N PHE A 7 -35.17 -23.46 1.42
CA PHE A 7 -33.86 -22.90 1.09
C PHE A 7 -33.37 -23.49 -0.24
N ALA A 8 -33.16 -22.64 -1.25
CA ALA A 8 -32.48 -23.02 -2.49
C ALA A 8 -30.97 -22.73 -2.35
N LEU A 9 -30.17 -23.80 -2.27
CA LEU A 9 -28.71 -23.79 -2.38
C LEU A 9 -28.32 -23.73 -3.86
N ILE A 10 -27.72 -22.62 -4.31
CA ILE A 10 -27.06 -22.54 -5.62
C ILE A 10 -25.56 -22.69 -5.40
N VAL A 11 -25.05 -23.87 -5.71
CA VAL A 11 -23.61 -24.17 -5.80
C VAL A 11 -23.13 -23.80 -7.20
N LEU A 12 -22.31 -22.77 -7.33
CA LEU A 12 -21.61 -22.46 -8.59
C LEU A 12 -20.35 -23.32 -8.70
N ILE A 13 -20.41 -24.35 -9.53
CA ILE A 13 -19.26 -25.16 -9.95
C ILE A 13 -18.60 -24.42 -11.11
N PHE A 14 -17.54 -23.65 -10.86
CA PHE A 14 -16.64 -23.21 -11.94
C PHE A 14 -15.58 -24.29 -12.16
N SER A 15 -15.85 -25.15 -13.14
CA SER A 15 -14.86 -26.06 -13.72
C SER A 15 -13.93 -25.24 -14.63
N CYS A 16 -12.74 -24.90 -14.15
CA CYS A 16 -11.67 -24.43 -15.03
C CYS A 16 -10.99 -25.65 -15.66
N ARG A 17 -11.42 -25.98 -16.88
CA ARG A 17 -10.79 -26.96 -17.76
C ARG A 17 -9.49 -26.36 -18.31
N ASN A 18 -8.38 -27.04 -18.03
CA ASN A 18 -7.05 -26.73 -18.51
C ASN A 18 -6.92 -27.02 -20.02
N GLU A 19 -6.55 -26.02 -20.82
CA GLU A 19 -6.14 -26.21 -22.21
C GLU A 19 -4.83 -25.46 -22.43
N ARG A 20 -3.76 -26.21 -22.67
CA ARG A 20 -2.46 -25.68 -23.09
C ARG A 20 -2.51 -25.49 -24.59
N VAL A 21 -2.38 -24.24 -25.05
CA VAL A 21 -2.06 -23.94 -26.45
C VAL A 21 -0.72 -23.22 -26.45
N THR A 22 0.23 -23.85 -27.13
CA THR A 22 1.59 -23.37 -27.32
C THR A 22 1.63 -22.62 -28.64
N ASP A 23 1.56 -21.29 -28.62
CA ASP A 23 1.81 -20.48 -29.82
C ASP A 23 3.22 -19.89 -29.77
N ASN A 24 4.06 -20.54 -30.56
CA ASN A 24 5.39 -20.14 -31.00
C ASN A 24 5.32 -18.93 -31.95
N ILE A 25 5.24 -17.71 -31.40
CA ILE A 25 5.37 -16.51 -32.23
C ILE A 25 6.80 -15.97 -32.15
N THR A 26 7.59 -16.35 -33.15
CA THR A 26 8.81 -15.66 -33.57
C THR A 26 8.44 -14.22 -33.97
N PHE A 27 8.89 -13.22 -33.22
CA PHE A 27 8.88 -11.83 -33.67
C PHE A 27 10.29 -11.45 -34.12
N GLN A 28 10.52 -11.57 -35.43
CA GLN A 28 11.59 -10.87 -36.13
C GLN A 28 11.00 -9.59 -36.73
N ASN A 29 11.66 -8.49 -36.36
CA ASN A 29 11.89 -7.25 -37.11
C ASN A 29 10.91 -6.08 -36.94
N GLU A 30 11.43 -5.12 -36.17
CA GLU A 30 11.59 -3.71 -36.52
C GLU A 30 10.38 -2.97 -37.08
N THR A 31 9.76 -2.18 -36.21
CA THR A 31 9.25 -0.87 -36.59
C THR A 31 9.53 0.11 -35.44
N LYS A 32 10.32 1.14 -35.75
CA LYS A 32 10.70 2.22 -34.84
C LYS A 32 9.45 2.97 -34.39
N THR A 33 9.00 2.73 -33.16
CA THR A 33 8.05 3.61 -32.46
C THR A 33 8.39 3.67 -30.97
N ASN A 34 9.00 4.80 -30.59
CA ASN A 34 9.18 5.39 -29.26
C ASN A 34 9.55 4.47 -28.07
N LEU A 35 10.86 4.27 -27.93
CA LEU A 35 11.55 3.65 -26.80
C LEU A 35 11.64 4.61 -25.59
N ASN A 36 10.53 4.91 -24.89
CA ASN A 36 10.60 5.70 -23.64
C ASN A 36 9.89 5.08 -22.42
N SER A 37 8.98 4.12 -22.60
CA SER A 37 8.21 3.58 -21.45
C SER A 37 8.94 2.48 -20.66
N LYS A 38 9.73 1.62 -21.33
CA LYS A 38 10.38 0.46 -20.68
C LYS A 38 11.58 0.86 -19.79
N ASN A 39 12.26 1.96 -20.14
CA ASN A 39 13.44 2.43 -19.41
C ASN A 39 13.07 3.21 -18.14
N GLU A 40 11.98 3.98 -18.14
CA GLU A 40 11.54 4.74 -16.96
C GLU A 40 11.05 3.85 -15.80
N VAL A 41 10.33 2.75 -16.12
CA VAL A 41 9.86 1.81 -15.09
C VAL A 41 11.05 1.10 -14.44
N SER A 42 12.05 0.72 -15.24
CA SER A 42 13.26 0.06 -14.74
C SER A 42 14.10 0.99 -13.87
N SER A 43 14.31 2.25 -14.27
CA SER A 43 15.11 3.20 -13.50
C SER A 43 14.46 3.58 -12.16
N ARG A 44 13.15 3.86 -12.15
CA ARG A 44 12.41 4.16 -10.91
C ARG A 44 12.42 3.01 -9.91
N GLN A 45 12.32 1.78 -10.41
CA GLN A 45 12.37 0.59 -9.56
C GLN A 45 13.76 0.37 -8.95
N ILE A 46 14.82 0.64 -9.74
CA ILE A 46 16.20 0.60 -9.25
C ILE A 46 16.43 1.67 -8.18
N GLU A 47 15.99 2.91 -8.39
CA GLU A 47 16.11 4.01 -7.41
C GLU A 47 15.36 3.69 -6.10
N LEU A 48 14.15 3.11 -6.21
CA LEU A 48 13.37 2.72 -5.04
C LEU A 48 14.09 1.64 -4.22
N ASN A 49 14.63 0.61 -4.89
CA ASN A 49 15.36 -0.48 -4.23
C ASN A 49 16.66 -0.03 -3.54
N GLN A 50 17.19 1.15 -3.85
CA GLN A 50 18.37 1.72 -3.20
C GLN A 50 18.06 2.43 -1.87
N ILE A 51 16.80 2.76 -1.60
CA ILE A 51 16.40 3.41 -0.35
C ILE A 51 16.44 2.36 0.77
N LYS A 52 17.40 2.51 1.68
CA LYS A 52 17.55 1.63 2.85
C LYS A 52 16.70 2.13 4.02
N GLN A 53 16.18 1.18 4.80
CA GLN A 53 15.53 1.48 6.08
C GLN A 53 16.54 2.15 7.03
N PRO A 54 16.22 3.30 7.65
CA PRO A 54 17.11 3.93 8.61
C PRO A 54 17.07 3.19 9.96
N ASN A 55 18.13 3.31 10.75
CA ASN A 55 18.17 2.73 12.11
C ASN A 55 17.23 3.43 13.10
N LYS A 56 16.81 4.66 12.80
CA LYS A 56 15.87 5.48 13.58
C LYS A 56 14.98 6.28 12.64
N THR A 57 13.78 6.62 13.07
CA THR A 57 12.87 7.44 12.27
C THR A 57 13.50 8.80 11.99
N VAL A 58 13.39 9.26 10.74
CA VAL A 58 14.01 10.50 10.27
C VAL A 58 12.93 11.50 9.88
N PHE A 59 12.98 12.69 10.47
CA PHE A 59 12.16 13.84 10.08
C PHE A 59 13.04 14.88 9.40
N ARG A 60 12.65 15.38 8.22
CA ARG A 60 13.36 16.46 7.53
C ARG A 60 12.43 17.33 6.71
N ASN A 61 12.75 18.63 6.62
CA ASN A 61 12.06 19.62 5.78
C ASN A 61 10.52 19.61 5.92
N LEU A 62 9.98 19.35 7.12
CA LEU A 62 8.56 19.07 7.34
C LEU A 62 7.65 20.16 6.74
N LYS A 63 6.61 19.71 6.02
CA LYS A 63 5.57 20.58 5.42
C LYS A 63 4.16 20.26 5.93
N ILE A 64 4.08 19.45 6.99
CA ILE A 64 2.84 19.02 7.61
C ILE A 64 2.95 19.12 9.13
N ASP A 65 1.82 19.33 9.78
CA ASP A 65 1.69 19.26 11.24
C ASP A 65 1.68 17.78 11.67
N THR A 66 2.80 17.34 12.24
CA THR A 66 2.98 15.94 12.67
C THR A 66 2.25 15.60 13.96
N THR A 67 1.80 16.59 14.74
CA THR A 67 1.08 16.34 16.01
C THR A 67 -0.22 15.56 15.79
N LYS A 68 -0.83 15.71 14.61
CA LYS A 68 -2.07 15.03 14.21
C LYS A 68 -1.82 13.73 13.43
N LEU A 69 -0.60 13.49 12.98
CA LEU A 69 -0.24 12.34 12.14
C LEU A 69 -0.19 11.04 12.96
N PHE A 70 0.20 11.11 14.22
CA PHE A 70 0.39 9.90 15.03
C PHE A 70 -0.93 9.31 15.52
N GLY A 71 -1.00 7.97 15.53
CA GLY A 71 -2.16 7.20 15.98
C GLY A 71 -2.34 5.88 15.24
N LEU A 72 -3.44 5.20 15.59
CA LEU A 72 -3.96 4.02 14.91
C LEU A 72 -4.84 4.46 13.75
N TRP A 73 -4.61 3.92 12.56
CA TRP A 73 -5.26 4.33 11.33
C TRP A 73 -5.88 3.12 10.60
N SER A 74 -7.11 3.25 10.13
CA SER A 74 -7.83 2.21 9.40
C SER A 74 -8.59 2.77 8.21
N GLN A 75 -8.60 2.06 7.09
CA GLN A 75 -9.52 2.34 5.98
C GLN A 75 -10.98 2.04 6.36
N ASP A 76 -11.19 1.05 7.23
CA ASP A 76 -12.50 0.69 7.76
C ASP A 76 -12.60 1.11 9.23
N PRO A 77 -13.34 2.19 9.56
CA PRO A 77 -13.51 2.65 10.93
C PRO A 77 -14.31 1.68 11.81
N THR A 78 -14.96 0.67 11.22
CA THR A 78 -15.67 -0.39 11.96
C THR A 78 -14.80 -1.60 12.26
N ALA A 79 -13.59 -1.65 11.69
CA ALA A 79 -12.67 -2.76 11.90
C ALA A 79 -12.22 -2.85 13.37
N ILE A 80 -12.16 -4.08 13.87
CA ILE A 80 -11.69 -4.39 15.24
C ILE A 80 -10.20 -4.01 15.42
N PHE A 81 -9.45 -4.06 14.33
CA PHE A 81 -8.03 -3.74 14.28
C PHE A 81 -7.78 -2.62 13.27
N ALA A 82 -6.78 -1.77 13.56
CA ALA A 82 -6.30 -0.77 12.62
C ALA A 82 -5.55 -1.42 11.46
N ASP A 83 -5.35 -0.70 10.36
CA ASP A 83 -4.42 -1.13 9.30
C ASP A 83 -2.97 -0.98 9.79
N PHE A 84 -2.67 0.15 10.44
CA PHE A 84 -1.34 0.43 10.98
C PHE A 84 -1.39 1.35 12.20
N ASN A 85 -0.31 1.31 12.98
CA ASN A 85 0.02 2.26 14.02
C ASN A 85 1.21 3.12 13.57
N LEU A 86 1.04 4.44 13.59
CA LEU A 86 2.10 5.39 13.26
C LEU A 86 2.44 6.23 14.50
N THR A 87 3.68 6.15 14.94
CA THR A 87 4.20 6.91 16.09
C THR A 87 5.30 7.87 15.64
N SER A 88 5.85 8.66 16.56
CA SER A 88 7.03 9.48 16.29
C SER A 88 8.30 8.65 16.02
N THR A 89 8.29 7.35 16.31
CA THR A 89 9.48 6.48 16.22
C THR A 89 9.30 5.26 15.32
N SER A 90 8.08 4.87 14.98
CA SER A 90 7.80 3.67 14.18
C SER A 90 6.53 3.78 13.32
N PHE A 91 6.50 3.01 12.24
CA PHE A 91 5.31 2.68 11.45
C PHE A 91 5.13 1.17 11.48
N ASN A 92 4.09 0.66 12.13
CA ASN A 92 3.88 -0.78 12.30
C ASN A 92 2.53 -1.19 11.68
N ILE A 93 2.55 -2.15 10.77
CA ILE A 93 1.32 -2.77 10.25
C ILE A 93 0.73 -3.66 11.36
N VAL A 94 -0.55 -3.47 11.69
CA VAL A 94 -1.19 -4.23 12.76
C VAL A 94 -1.45 -5.67 12.28
N GLY A 95 -1.15 -6.65 13.13
CA GLY A 95 -1.29 -8.07 12.80
C GLY A 95 -0.13 -8.64 11.96
N TYR A 96 0.87 -7.82 11.63
CA TYR A 96 2.11 -8.29 11.01
C TYR A 96 3.16 -8.60 12.08
N GLU A 97 3.66 -9.84 12.10
CA GLU A 97 4.77 -10.28 12.97
C GLU A 97 6.13 -9.79 12.44
N GLY A 98 6.23 -8.49 12.19
CA GLY A 98 7.44 -7.79 11.76
C GLY A 98 8.33 -7.38 12.93
N LYS A 99 9.20 -6.39 12.70
CA LYS A 99 10.02 -5.82 13.78
C LYS A 99 9.09 -5.04 14.72
N GLU A 100 9.32 -5.15 16.03
CA GLU A 100 8.49 -4.47 17.04
C GLU A 100 8.39 -2.94 16.81
N LYS A 101 9.47 -2.35 16.28
CA LYS A 101 9.54 -0.94 15.88
C LYS A 101 10.18 -0.85 14.51
N GLU A 102 9.41 -0.43 13.50
CA GLU A 102 9.92 -0.21 12.15
C GLU A 102 10.12 1.29 11.89
N PRO A 103 11.38 1.77 11.84
CA PRO A 103 11.66 3.16 11.53
C PRO A 103 11.22 3.55 10.12
N TYR A 104 10.83 4.81 9.96
CA TYR A 104 10.39 5.39 8.67
C TYR A 104 11.08 6.73 8.38
N ILE A 105 10.88 7.25 7.18
CA ILE A 105 11.37 8.58 6.78
C ILE A 105 10.16 9.47 6.50
N LEU A 106 10.15 10.67 7.07
CA LEU A 106 9.20 11.73 6.77
C LEU A 106 9.96 12.95 6.26
N ASP A 107 9.83 13.22 4.96
CA ASP A 107 10.48 14.32 4.25
C ASP A 107 9.43 15.22 3.61
N LYS A 108 9.32 16.47 4.06
CA LYS A 108 8.22 17.37 3.69
C LYS A 108 6.87 16.79 4.10
N ASN A 109 6.09 16.32 3.12
CA ASN A 109 4.83 15.61 3.30
C ASN A 109 4.90 14.19 2.70
N LYS A 110 6.09 13.72 2.33
CA LYS A 110 6.32 12.37 1.79
C LYS A 110 6.72 11.44 2.93
N ILE A 111 6.00 10.33 3.06
CA ILE A 111 6.31 9.25 3.99
C ILE A 111 6.93 8.08 3.22
N THR A 112 8.03 7.55 3.71
CA THR A 112 8.62 6.28 3.24
C THR A 112 8.61 5.30 4.40
N VAL A 113 7.80 4.26 4.27
CA VAL A 113 7.72 3.13 5.21
C VAL A 113 8.38 1.91 4.59
N PHE A 114 8.67 0.89 5.39
CA PHE A 114 9.39 -0.29 4.92
C PHE A 114 8.59 -1.53 5.27
N TYR A 115 8.34 -2.39 4.29
CA TYR A 115 7.69 -3.69 4.50
C TYR A 115 8.57 -4.76 3.87
N GLN A 116 8.94 -5.79 4.65
CA GLN A 116 9.92 -6.80 4.21
C GLN A 116 11.19 -6.17 3.62
N ASP A 117 11.70 -5.15 4.31
CA ASP A 117 12.85 -4.32 3.92
C ASP A 117 12.73 -3.58 2.56
N LYS A 118 11.53 -3.58 1.95
CA LYS A 118 11.23 -2.83 0.71
C LYS A 118 10.58 -1.49 1.04
N PRO A 119 11.01 -0.39 0.41
CA PRO A 119 10.43 0.92 0.66
C PRO A 119 9.09 1.10 -0.06
N HIS A 120 8.11 1.62 0.67
CA HIS A 120 6.81 2.05 0.17
C HIS A 120 6.68 3.56 0.40
N ILE A 121 6.47 4.30 -0.68
CA ILE A 121 6.45 5.77 -0.66
C ILE A 121 5.03 6.28 -0.83
N GLY A 122 4.59 7.10 0.11
CA GLY A 122 3.32 7.82 0.06
C GLY A 122 3.52 9.34 0.12
N VAL A 123 2.63 10.09 -0.51
CA VAL A 123 2.50 11.54 -0.30
C VAL A 123 1.28 11.77 0.57
N ILE A 124 1.49 12.35 1.75
CA ILE A 124 0.41 12.77 2.63
C ILE A 124 -0.22 14.03 2.04
N THR A 125 -1.49 13.90 1.64
CA THR A 125 -2.26 14.97 0.98
C THR A 125 -3.21 15.67 1.94
N LEU A 126 -3.62 15.00 3.02
CA LEU A 126 -4.47 15.57 4.06
C LEU A 126 -4.14 14.96 5.42
N ILE A 127 -4.01 15.82 6.43
CA ILE A 127 -4.12 15.44 7.84
C ILE A 127 -5.04 16.45 8.49
N LYS A 128 -6.28 16.05 8.78
CA LYS A 128 -7.26 16.94 9.40
C LYS A 128 -8.16 16.14 10.31
N TYR A 129 -8.27 16.58 11.57
CA TYR A 129 -9.04 15.90 12.62
C TYR A 129 -8.62 14.43 12.78
N ASP A 130 -9.52 13.51 12.52
CA ASP A 130 -9.36 12.05 12.54
C ASP A 130 -9.18 11.46 11.13
N THR A 131 -8.92 12.28 10.11
CA THR A 131 -8.74 11.85 8.73
C THR A 131 -7.30 12.04 8.27
N LEU A 132 -6.71 10.97 7.73
CA LEU A 132 -5.42 10.95 7.04
C LEU A 132 -5.63 10.49 5.61
N LYS A 133 -5.07 11.20 4.64
CA LYS A 133 -5.03 10.76 3.24
C LYS A 133 -3.60 10.60 2.78
N ILE A 134 -3.31 9.46 2.16
CA ILE A 134 -2.01 9.15 1.60
C ILE A 134 -2.20 8.70 0.16
N LYS A 135 -1.56 9.40 -0.77
CA LYS A 135 -1.41 8.94 -2.16
C LYS A 135 -0.18 8.06 -2.27
N TRP A 136 -0.39 6.76 -2.39
CA TRP A 136 0.70 5.78 -2.52
C TRP A 136 1.28 5.79 -3.92
N THR A 137 2.61 5.88 -4.02
CA THR A 137 3.31 6.02 -5.31
C THR A 137 3.21 4.75 -6.16
N SER A 138 3.20 3.58 -5.52
CA SER A 138 3.13 2.28 -6.21
C SER A 138 1.82 2.08 -6.95
N THR A 139 0.70 2.51 -6.38
CA THR A 139 -0.64 2.34 -6.96
C THR A 139 -1.15 3.60 -7.64
N GLY A 140 -0.61 4.78 -7.28
CA GLY A 140 -1.15 6.08 -7.66
C GLY A 140 -2.48 6.42 -6.97
N ILE A 141 -2.97 5.55 -6.08
CA ILE A 141 -4.27 5.68 -5.40
C ILE A 141 -4.10 6.52 -4.13
N GLU A 142 -5.05 7.43 -3.90
CA GLU A 142 -5.21 8.12 -2.63
C GLU A 142 -6.09 7.30 -1.70
N THR A 143 -5.49 6.77 -0.65
CA THR A 143 -6.17 6.01 0.39
C THR A 143 -6.57 6.94 1.53
N VAL A 144 -7.82 6.80 1.99
CA VAL A 144 -8.36 7.52 3.14
C VAL A 144 -8.30 6.60 4.35
N TYR A 145 -7.74 7.10 5.44
CA TYR A 145 -7.68 6.42 6.72
C TYR A 145 -8.38 7.27 7.78
N ILE A 146 -9.12 6.59 8.65
CA ILE A 146 -9.77 7.17 9.82
C ILE A 146 -8.99 6.76 11.07
N LYS A 147 -8.79 7.72 11.97
CA LYS A 147 -8.11 7.49 13.24
C LYS A 147 -9.02 6.70 14.16
N ILE A 148 -8.56 5.54 14.60
CA ILE A 148 -9.26 4.76 15.62
C ILE A 148 -8.97 5.36 16.98
N LYS A 149 -10.04 5.71 17.70
CA LYS A 149 -9.97 6.06 19.12
C LYS A 149 -10.08 4.76 19.92
N ARG A 150 -9.10 4.49 20.77
CA ARG A 150 -9.18 3.45 21.80
C ARG A 150 -9.22 4.10 23.15
#